data_AF-A0A3D3WGQ1-F1
#
_entry.id   AF-A0A3D3WGQ1-F1
#
_cell.length_a   1.000
_cell.length_b   1.000
_cell.length_c   1.000
_cell.angle_alpha   90.00
_cell.angle_beta   90.00
_cell.angle_gamma   90.00
#
_symmetry.space_group_name_H-M   'P 1'
#
loop_
_entity.id
_entity.type
_entity.pdbx_description
1 polymer ?
#
loop_
_entity_poly.entity_id
_entity_poly.type
_entity_poly.pdbx_seq_one_letter_code
_entity_poly.pdbx_strand_id
1 'polypeptide(L)' 'KGMTFFANNSQGIALADAICQAVACCQQTRFVTSGGEADMYAIRLARAFTGKTKILKFEGGYHGMSAEAQMS' A
#
# COMPACT_ATOMS: atom_id res chain seq x y z
N LYS A 1 -11.28 22.82 -13.03
CA LYS A 1 -10.24 22.15 -12.22
C LYS A 1 -10.87 21.79 -10.88
N GLY A 2 -10.77 20.55 -10.45
CA GLY A 2 -11.36 20.05 -9.19
C GLY A 2 -10.45 18.99 -8.59
N MET A 3 -10.67 18.67 -7.31
CA MET A 3 -9.79 17.76 -6.55
C MET A 3 -10.47 16.44 -6.17
N THR A 4 -11.76 16.48 -5.80
CA THR A 4 -12.52 15.30 -5.39
C THR A 4 -13.79 15.21 -6.23
N PHE A 5 -13.92 14.12 -6.98
CA PHE A 5 -15.03 13.92 -7.93
C PHE A 5 -16.00 12.81 -7.50
N PHE A 6 -15.76 12.16 -6.36
CA PHE A 6 -16.49 10.97 -5.89
C PHE A 6 -16.58 9.83 -6.93
N ALA A 7 -15.60 9.79 -7.84
CA ALA A 7 -15.49 8.82 -8.92
C ALA A 7 -14.01 8.67 -9.32
N ASN A 8 -13.72 7.58 -10.03
CA ASN A 8 -12.43 7.44 -10.71
C ASN A 8 -12.28 8.55 -11.77
N ASN A 9 -11.04 8.96 -12.00
CA ASN A 9 -10.72 9.98 -12.98
C ASN A 9 -9.48 9.59 -13.79
N SER A 10 -9.35 10.17 -14.98
CA SER A 10 -8.26 9.86 -15.91
C SER A 10 -6.87 10.16 -15.34
N GLN A 11 -6.74 11.15 -14.46
CA GLN A 11 -5.45 11.50 -13.84
C GLN A 11 -4.99 10.41 -12.87
N GLY A 12 -5.91 9.86 -12.07
CA GLY A 12 -5.63 8.74 -11.18
C GLY A 12 -5.23 7.47 -11.94
N ILE A 13 -5.89 7.20 -13.07
CA ILE A 13 -5.56 6.05 -13.93
C ILE A 13 -4.16 6.23 -14.54
N ALA A 14 -3.86 7.40 -15.10
CA ALA A 14 -2.55 7.69 -15.66
C ALA A 14 -1.43 7.59 -14.62
N LEU A 15 -1.69 8.02 -13.37
CA LEU A 15 -0.74 7.85 -12.27
C LEU A 15 -0.54 6.37 -11.90
N ALA A 16 -1.61 5.56 -11.89
CA ALA A 16 -1.50 4.13 -11.62
C ALA A 16 -0.64 3.43 -12.68
N ASP A 17 -0.84 3.74 -13.97
CA ASP A 17 -0.04 3.19 -15.07
C ASP A 17 1.44 3.58 -14.95
N ALA A 18 1.72 4.85 -14.62
CA ALA A 18 3.09 5.32 -14.41
C ALA A 18 3.79 4.58 -13.25
N ILE A 19 3.08 4.28 -12.17
CA ILE A 19 3.62 3.51 -11.04
C ILE A 19 3.94 2.07 -11.47
N CYS A 20 3.02 1.40 -12.18
CA CYS A 20 3.24 0.04 -12.66
C CYS A 20 4.43 -0.04 -13.65
N GLN A 21 4.64 1.00 -14.47
CA GLN A 21 5.82 1.08 -15.35
C GLN A 21 7.13 1.33 -14.59
N ALA A 22 7.09 2.13 -13.52
CA ALA A 22 8.27 2.49 -12.74
C ALA A 22 8.74 1.39 -11.77
N VAL A 23 7.82 0.57 -11.25
CA VAL A 23 8.11 -0.48 -10.27
C VAL A 23 7.92 -1.84 -10.92
N ALA A 24 9.03 -2.50 -11.30
CA ALA A 24 9.02 -3.70 -12.14
C ALA A 24 8.14 -4.86 -11.63
N CYS A 25 7.92 -4.99 -10.32
CA CYS A 25 7.06 -6.02 -9.73
C CYS A 25 5.60 -5.61 -9.55
N CYS A 26 5.25 -4.33 -9.79
CA CYS A 26 3.92 -3.79 -9.58
C CYS A 26 3.08 -3.98 -10.85
N GLN A 27 2.14 -4.94 -10.81
CA GLN A 27 1.18 -5.16 -11.89
C GLN A 27 -0.12 -4.36 -11.69
N GLN A 28 -0.49 -4.12 -10.43
CA GLN A 28 -1.67 -3.37 -10.03
C GLN A 28 -1.36 -2.56 -8.77
N THR A 29 -2.03 -1.42 -8.61
CA THR A 29 -1.87 -0.54 -7.45
C THR A 29 -3.21 -0.08 -6.90
N ARG A 30 -3.24 0.27 -5.61
CA ARG A 30 -4.38 0.87 -4.93
C ARG A 30 -3.88 2.08 -4.15
N PHE A 31 -4.50 3.24 -4.38
CA PHE A 31 -4.19 4.45 -3.63
C PHE A 31 -4.78 4.41 -2.22
N VAL A 32 -4.01 4.95 -1.28
CA VAL A 32 -4.36 5.16 0.13
C VAL A 32 -3.85 6.53 0.57
N THR A 33 -4.19 6.97 1.78
CA THR A 33 -3.96 8.35 2.22
C THR A 33 -2.56 8.55 2.81
N SER A 34 -1.89 7.48 3.25
CA SER A 34 -0.56 7.56 3.85
C SER A 34 0.28 6.30 3.64
N GLY A 35 1.59 6.39 3.85
CA GLY A 35 2.50 5.24 3.84
C GLY A 35 2.20 4.23 4.96
N GLY A 36 1.80 4.70 6.15
CA GLY A 36 1.38 3.80 7.23
C GLY A 36 0.14 2.98 6.89
N GLU A 37 -0.82 3.56 6.16
CA GLU A 37 -1.94 2.79 5.61
C GLU A 37 -1.48 1.80 4.53
N ALA A 38 -0.55 2.20 3.67
CA ALA A 38 -0.02 1.33 2.62
C ALA A 38 0.61 0.06 3.23
N ASP A 39 1.48 0.21 4.22
CA ASP A 39 2.12 -0.91 4.92
C ASP A 39 1.11 -1.74 5.73
N MET A 40 0.13 -1.10 6.39
CA MET A 40 -0.98 -1.79 7.05
C MET A 40 -1.75 -2.69 6.08
N TYR A 41 -2.16 -2.17 4.92
CA TYR A 41 -2.88 -2.96 3.91
C TYR A 41 -2.00 -4.05 3.31
N ALA A 42 -0.71 -3.78 3.06
CA ALA A 42 0.23 -4.77 2.54
C ALA A 42 0.37 -5.97 3.49
N ILE A 43 0.53 -5.72 4.79
CA ILE A 43 0.61 -6.77 5.81
C ILE A 43 -0.68 -7.58 5.87
N ARG A 44 -1.85 -6.92 5.88
CA ARG A 44 -3.16 -7.59 5.88
C ARG A 44 -3.36 -8.46 4.64
N LEU A 45 -2.99 -7.95 3.46
CA LEU A 45 -3.08 -8.68 2.20
C LEU A 45 -2.15 -9.90 2.20
N ALA A 46 -0.91 -9.76 2.67
CA ALA A 46 0.03 -10.88 2.77
C ALA A 46 -0.50 -11.99 3.68
N ARG A 47 -1.09 -11.64 4.83
CA ARG A 47 -1.74 -12.62 5.73
C ARG A 47 -2.94 -13.29 5.07
N ALA A 48 -3.82 -12.52 4.43
CA ALA A 48 -5.01 -13.06 3.76
C ALA A 48 -4.64 -14.00 2.61
N PHE A 49 -3.62 -13.64 1.83
CA PHE A 49 -3.15 -14.45 0.70
C PHE A 49 -2.45 -15.74 1.14
N THR A 50 -1.60 -15.66 2.17
CA THR A 50 -0.76 -16.80 2.59
C THR A 50 -1.36 -17.65 3.71
N GLY A 51 -2.36 -17.15 4.43
CA GLY A 51 -2.89 -17.75 5.66
C GLY A 51 -1.94 -17.68 6.87
N LYS A 52 -0.76 -17.06 6.73
CA LYS A 52 0.24 -16.98 7.80
C LYS A 52 -0.01 -15.77 8.69
N THR A 53 0.17 -15.93 10.00
CA THR A 53 -0.04 -14.84 10.98
C THR A 53 1.23 -14.02 11.23
N LYS A 54 2.40 -14.69 11.19
CA LYS A 54 3.70 -14.08 11.47
C LYS A 54 4.22 -13.27 10.28
N ILE A 55 4.81 -12.11 10.58
CA ILE A 55 5.52 -11.25 9.63
C ILE A 55 6.94 -11.07 10.17
N LEU A 56 7.94 -11.27 9.31
CA LEU A 56 9.34 -11.00 9.65
C LEU A 56 9.61 -9.51 9.50
N LYS A 57 10.27 -8.91 10.49
CA LYS A 57 10.74 -7.53 10.46
C LYS A 57 12.19 -7.46 10.95
N PHE A 58 12.90 -6.42 10.54
CA PHE A 58 14.26 -6.14 11.00
C PHE A 58 14.25 -4.98 11.99
N GLU A 59 15.15 -5.05 12.97
CA GLU A 59 15.37 -3.96 13.93
C GLU A 59 15.70 -2.65 13.19
N GLY A 60 15.12 -1.53 13.67
CA GLY A 60 15.25 -0.22 13.04
C GLY A 60 14.33 0.04 11.85
N GLY A 61 13.60 -0.97 11.34
CA GLY A 61 12.65 -0.81 10.23
C GLY A 61 11.36 -0.07 10.66
N TYR A 62 11.16 1.14 10.13
CA TYR A 62 9.96 1.94 10.35
C TYR A 62 8.93 1.75 9.22
N HIS A 63 7.72 1.30 9.59
CA HIS A 63 6.63 0.96 8.67
C HIS A 63 5.31 1.64 9.07
N GLY A 64 5.41 2.82 9.69
CA GLY A 64 4.29 3.53 10.29
C GLY A 64 3.90 3.00 11.67
N MET A 65 2.77 3.51 12.18
CA MET A 65 2.30 3.32 13.55
C MET A 65 1.04 2.45 13.65
N SER A 66 0.70 1.66 12.61
CA SER A 66 -0.45 0.76 12.67
C SER A 66 -0.18 -0.40 13.63
N ALA A 67 -1.23 -1.01 14.16
CA ALA A 67 -1.10 -2.17 15.06
C ALA A 67 -0.34 -3.35 14.41
N GLU A 68 -0.44 -3.49 13.09
CA GLU A 68 0.27 -4.51 12.31
C GLU A 68 1.77 -4.21 12.15
N ALA A 69 2.15 -2.93 12.21
CA ALA A 69 3.49 -2.45 11.90
C ALA A 69 4.29 -2.03 13.15
N GLN A 70 3.66 -1.76 14.29
CA GLN A 70 4.38 -1.46 15.53
C GLN A 70 5.26 -2.65 15.95
N MET A 71 6.47 -2.35 16.46
CA MET A 71 7.27 -3.35 17.15
C MET A 71 6.73 -3.47 18.58
N SER A 72 6.33 -4.68 18.96
CA SER A 72 6.14 -5.05 20.37
C SER A 72 7.47 -5.14 21.08
#